data_AF-A0A6P0JMJ4-F1
#
_entry.id   AF-A0A6P0JMJ4-F1
#
_cell.length_a   1.000
_cell.length_b   1.000
_cell.length_c   1.000
_cell.angle_alpha   90.00
_cell.angle_beta   90.00
_cell.angle_gamma   90.00
#
_symmetry.space_group_name_H-M   'P 1'
#
loop_
_entity.id
_entity.type
_entity.pdbx_description
1 polymer ?
#
loop_
_entity_poly.entity_id
_entity_poly.type
_entity_poly.pdbx_seq_one_letter_code
_entity_poly.pdbx_strand_id
1 'polypeptide(L)'
;GGERGVDLARRGMTVVRDLQEQYTEGNVLIVAHKTMIRVLVCSLLGIDVGRFRDRIFMPVCCITAIQFRSAGPLLLRMADQCHLEESLRSFPEVE
;
A
#
# COMPACT_ATOMS: atom_id res chain seq x y z
N GLY A 1 14.23 4.18 -20.13
CA GLY A 1 14.61 3.87 -18.72
C GLY A 1 13.35 3.70 -17.91
N GLY A 2 13.34 2.79 -16.93
CA GLY A 2 12.20 2.56 -16.04
C GLY A 2 12.64 1.73 -14.82
N GLU A 3 11.88 1.79 -13.73
CA GLU A 3 12.11 0.98 -12.52
C GLU A 3 11.25 -0.29 -12.60
N ARG A 4 11.82 -1.45 -12.26
CA ARG A 4 11.05 -2.70 -12.23
C ARG A 4 10.26 -2.77 -10.93
N GLY A 5 9.09 -3.41 -10.96
CA GLY A 5 8.26 -3.58 -9.75
C GLY A 5 8.99 -4.27 -8.59
N VAL A 6 9.92 -5.18 -8.88
CA VAL A 6 10.77 -5.85 -7.87
C VAL A 6 11.79 -4.91 -7.22
N ASP A 7 12.34 -3.95 -7.98
CA ASP A 7 13.27 -2.95 -7.45
C ASP A 7 12.50 -1.95 -6.57
N LEU A 8 11.31 -1.56 -7.03
CA LEU A 8 10.36 -0.75 -6.27
C LEU A 8 9.95 -1.43 -4.95
N ALA A 9 9.67 -2.73 -4.98
CA ALA A 9 9.34 -3.53 -3.79
C ALA A 9 10.49 -3.54 -2.79
N ARG A 10 11.72 -3.80 -3.25
CA ARG A 10 12.91 -3.81 -2.41
C ARG A 10 13.11 -2.45 -1.73
N ARG A 11 13.01 -1.36 -2.49
CA ARG A 11 13.14 0.01 -1.96
C ARG A 11 12.05 0.33 -0.93
N GLY A 12 10.79 -0.02 -1.24
CA GLY A 12 9.66 0.18 -0.33
C GLY A 12 9.78 -0.60 0.97
N MET A 13 10.13 -1.89 0.89
CA MET A 13 10.26 -2.75 2.06
C MET A 13 11.43 -2.35 2.95
N THR A 14 12.50 -1.76 2.39
CA THR A 14 13.56 -1.13 3.19
C THR A 14 13.00 0.00 4.05
N VAL A 15 12.23 0.92 3.46
CA VAL A 15 11.60 2.02 4.23
C VAL A 15 10.67 1.47 5.32
N VAL A 16 9.86 0.45 5.00
CA VAL A 16 8.97 -0.17 5.99
C VAL A 16 9.74 -0.77 7.16
N ARG A 17 10.83 -1.50 6.90
CA ARG A 17 11.68 -2.07 7.95
C ARG A 17 12.29 -0.98 8.83
N ASP A 18 12.85 0.06 8.22
CA ASP A 18 13.47 1.16 8.94
C ASP A 18 12.43 1.88 9.84
N LEU A 19 11.18 2.02 9.38
CA LEU A 19 10.06 2.55 10.17
C LEU A 19 9.69 1.62 11.35
N GLN A 20 9.69 0.30 11.16
CA GLN A 20 9.43 -0.66 12.25
C GLN A 20 10.52 -0.63 13.31
N GLU A 21 11.77 -0.39 12.93
CA GLU A 21 12.90 -0.25 13.85
C GLU A 21 12.86 1.08 14.61
N GLN A 22 12.47 2.16 13.94
CA GLN A 22 12.42 3.50 14.53
C GLN A 22 11.19 3.75 15.40
N TYR A 23 10.04 3.19 15.04
CA TYR A 23 8.75 3.42 15.70
C TYR A 23 8.16 2.10 16.20
N THR A 24 8.50 1.72 17.44
CA THR A 24 8.04 0.46 18.05
C THR A 24 6.57 0.51 18.51
N GLU A 25 6.00 1.70 18.63
CA GLU A 25 4.62 1.94 19.06
C GLU A 25 3.98 3.08 18.26
N GLY A 26 2.65 3.15 18.29
CA GLY A 26 1.87 4.17 17.60
C GLY A 26 1.57 3.83 16.14
N ASN A 27 1.16 4.85 15.38
CA ASN A 27 0.74 4.71 13.98
C ASN A 27 1.63 5.54 13.07
N VAL A 28 2.04 4.98 11.94
CA VAL A 28 2.77 5.68 10.88
C VAL A 28 1.85 5.86 9.67
N LEU A 29 1.75 7.10 9.17
CA LEU A 29 1.05 7.41 7.93
C LEU A 29 2.05 7.49 6.77
N ILE A 30 1.83 6.68 5.74
CA ILE A 30 2.59 6.74 4.49
C ILE A 30 1.69 7.32 3.40
N VAL A 31 2.11 8.46 2.83
CA VAL A 31 1.47 9.07 1.66
C VAL A 31 2.34 8.79 0.43
N ALA A 32 1.78 8.08 -0.55
CA ALA A 32 2.51 7.65 -1.73
C ALA A 32 1.58 7.49 -2.95
N HIS A 33 2.19 7.22 -4.10
CA HIS A 33 1.48 7.00 -5.36
C HIS A 33 0.92 5.57 -5.49
N LYS A 34 -0.09 5.38 -6.36
CA LYS A 34 -0.81 4.11 -6.56
C LYS A 34 0.13 2.89 -6.70
N THR A 35 1.13 3.00 -7.56
CA THR A 35 2.07 1.90 -7.84
C THR A 35 2.86 1.48 -6.60
N MET A 36 3.36 2.45 -5.83
CA MET A 36 4.14 2.17 -4.62
C MET A 36 3.28 1.44 -3.59
N ILE A 37 2.06 1.93 -3.35
CA ILE A 37 1.15 1.32 -2.36
C ILE A 37 0.74 -0.09 -2.79
N ARG A 38 0.37 -0.29 -4.07
CA ARG A 38 0.04 -1.62 -4.61
C ARG A 38 1.19 -2.61 -4.42
N VAL A 39 2.42 -2.20 -4.72
CA VAL A 39 3.62 -3.02 -4.56
C VAL A 39 3.91 -3.34 -3.09
N LEU A 40 3.74 -2.38 -2.18
CA LEU A 40 3.89 -2.63 -0.73
C LEU A 40 2.86 -3.64 -0.23
N VAL A 41 1.59 -3.46 -0.59
CA VAL A 41 0.52 -4.39 -0.21
C VAL A 41 0.83 -5.80 -0.72
N CYS A 42 1.25 -5.94 -1.99
CA CYS A 42 1.64 -7.24 -2.52
C CYS A 42 2.81 -7.85 -1.73
N SER A 43 3.85 -7.07 -1.48
CA SER A 43 5.06 -7.53 -0.77
C SER A 43 4.75 -7.97 0.66
N LEU A 44 3.90 -7.21 1.36
CA LEU A 44 3.52 -7.50 2.75
C LEU A 44 2.61 -8.73 2.86
N LEU A 45 1.70 -8.92 1.91
CA LEU A 45 0.73 -10.01 1.93
C LEU A 45 1.18 -11.27 1.18
N GLY A 46 2.43 -11.30 0.71
CA GLY A 46 2.98 -12.45 -0.03
C GLY A 46 2.33 -12.66 -1.41
N ILE A 47 1.71 -11.63 -1.98
CA ILE A 47 1.18 -11.66 -3.34
C ILE A 47 2.33 -11.42 -4.30
N ASP A 48 2.38 -12.18 -5.39
CA ASP A 48 3.34 -11.95 -6.47
C ASP A 48 3.29 -10.48 -6.93
N VAL A 49 4.40 -9.77 -6.70
CA VAL A 49 4.56 -8.36 -7.07
C VAL A 49 4.35 -8.16 -8.56
N GLY A 50 4.65 -9.14 -9.42
CA GLY A 50 4.36 -9.08 -10.85
C GLY A 50 2.89 -8.81 -11.19
N ARG A 51 1.97 -9.09 -10.25
CA ARG A 51 0.52 -8.96 -10.41
C ARG A 51 -0.07 -7.72 -9.73
N PHE A 52 0.75 -6.78 -9.24
CA PHE A 52 0.26 -5.62 -8.48
C PHE A 52 -0.79 -4.79 -9.24
N ARG A 53 -0.71 -4.71 -10.57
CA ARG A 53 -1.66 -3.96 -11.41
C ARG A 53 -3.03 -4.62 -11.46
N ASP A 54 -3.04 -5.94 -11.59
CA ASP A 54 -4.25 -6.71 -11.90
C ASP A 54 -4.96 -7.23 -10.63
N ARG A 55 -4.28 -7.18 -9.47
CA ARG A 55 -4.77 -7.77 -8.23
C ARG A 55 -5.15 -6.76 -7.17
N ILE A 56 -4.62 -5.54 -7.25
CA ILE A 56 -4.78 -4.53 -6.22
C ILE A 56 -5.45 -3.29 -6.79
N PHE A 57 -6.69 -3.05 -6.38
CA PHE A 57 -7.38 -1.78 -6.62
C PHE A 57 -6.85 -0.71 -5.65
N MET A 58 -6.64 0.52 -6.14
CA MET A 58 -6.06 1.60 -5.33
C MET A 58 -6.51 2.96 -5.89
N PRO A 59 -7.76 3.37 -5.62
CA PRO A 59 -8.28 4.63 -6.10
C PRO A 59 -7.67 5.81 -5.33
N VAL A 60 -7.81 7.02 -5.88
CA VAL A 60 -7.23 8.23 -5.28
C VAL A 60 -7.85 8.50 -3.90
N CYS A 61 -7.03 9.02 -2.99
CA CYS A 61 -7.41 9.34 -1.61
C CYS A 61 -7.96 8.16 -0.79
N CYS A 62 -7.72 6.91 -1.20
CA CYS A 62 -8.10 5.77 -0.38
C CYS A 62 -7.11 5.51 0.76
N ILE A 63 -7.61 4.88 1.82
CA ILE A 63 -6.82 4.50 3.00
C ILE A 63 -6.70 2.99 3.05
N THR A 64 -5.46 2.49 3.15
CA THR A 64 -5.15 1.09 3.41
C THR A 64 -4.45 0.99 4.75
N ALA A 65 -4.96 0.16 5.66
CA ALA A 65 -4.45 0.02 7.02
C ALA A 65 -3.89 -1.39 7.24
N ILE A 66 -2.62 -1.47 7.65
CA ILE A 66 -1.92 -2.72 7.95
C ILE A 66 -1.39 -2.63 9.38
N GLN A 67 -1.61 -3.69 10.17
CA GLN A 67 -1.06 -3.82 11.51
C GLN A 67 0.00 -4.92 11.53
N PHE A 68 1.20 -4.60 11.97
CA PHE A 68 2.24 -5.61 12.20
C PHE A 68 1.98 -6.34 13.53
N ARG A 69 1.97 -7.67 13.48
CA ARG A 69 1.84 -8.56 14.64
C ARG A 69 2.98 -9.58 14.62
N SER A 70 3.05 -10.42 15.65
CA SER A 70 4.05 -11.51 15.73
C SER A 70 3.99 -12.48 14.55
N ALA A 71 2.80 -12.71 13.98
CA ALA A 71 2.61 -13.55 12.80
C ALA A 71 2.88 -12.81 11.46
N GLY A 72 3.28 -11.54 11.50
CA GLY A 72 3.48 -10.70 10.33
C GLY A 72 2.40 -9.64 10.13
N PRO A 73 2.34 -9.00 8.95
CA PRO A 73 1.39 -7.93 8.64
C PRO A 73 -0.04 -8.47 8.49
N LEU A 74 -0.98 -7.79 9.13
CA LEU A 74 -2.42 -8.03 9.05
C LEU A 74 -3.09 -6.87 8.33
N LEU A 75 -3.77 -7.15 7.22
CA LEU A 75 -4.58 -6.16 6.50
C LEU A 75 -5.89 -5.90 7.27
N LEU A 76 -6.07 -4.68 7.79
CA LEU A 76 -7.27 -4.29 8.54
C LEU A 76 -8.32 -3.61 7.65
N ARG A 77 -7.86 -2.84 6.66
CA ARG A 77 -8.67 -2.11 5.69
C ARG A 77 -7.91 -2.01 4.38
N MET A 78 -8.62 -2.11 3.27
CA MET A 78 -8.06 -2.03 1.92
C MET A 78 -8.82 -1.00 1.12
N ALA A 79 -8.09 -0.05 0.51
CA ALA A 79 -8.65 0.94 -0.41
C ALA A 79 -9.94 1.63 0.10
N ASP A 80 -9.99 1.96 1.39
CA ASP A 80 -11.17 2.54 2.03
C ASP A 80 -11.34 4.02 1.63
N GLN A 81 -12.51 4.37 1.12
CA GLN A 81 -12.89 5.73 0.73
C GLN A 81 -14.13 6.23 1.50
N CYS A 82 -14.48 5.61 2.63
CA CYS A 82 -15.69 5.93 3.40
C CYS A 82 -15.78 7.39 3.89
N HIS A 83 -14.65 8.09 3.95
CA HIS A 83 -14.57 9.49 4.33
C HIS A 83 -14.81 10.46 3.16
N LEU A 84 -14.77 9.98 1.91
CA LEU A 84 -15.05 10.78 0.73
C LEU A 84 -16.55 10.86 0.47
N GLU A 85 -17.02 11.98 -0.08
CA GLU A 85 -18.38 12.10 -0.60
C GLU A 85 -18.58 11.21 -1.83
N GLU A 86 -19.83 10.83 -2.12
CA GLU A 86 -20.16 9.97 -3.26
C GLU A 86 -19.69 10.56 -4.60
N SER A 87 -19.81 11.89 -4.76
CA SER A 87 -19.31 12.63 -5.92
C SER A 87 -17.82 12.38 -6.16
N LEU A 88 -17.01 12.34 -5.09
CA LEU A 88 -15.57 12.09 -5.14
C LEU A 88 -15.22 10.61 -5.37
N ARG A 89 -16.05 9.67 -4.88
CA ARG A 89 -15.84 8.23 -5.09
C ARG A 89 -16.18 7.79 -6.51
N SER A 90 -17.15 8.45 -7.13
CA SER A 90 -17.65 8.11 -8.46
C SER A 90 -16.76 8.61 -9.61
N PHE A 91 -15.67 9.36 -9.32
CA PHE A 91 -14.75 9.79 -10.37
C PHE A 91 -14.11 8.58 -11.06
N PRO A 92 -14.10 8.55 -12.41
CA PRO A 92 -13.45 7.48 -13.15
C PRO A 92 -11.94 7.47 -12.88
N GLU A 93 -11.37 6.27 -12.68
CA GLU A 93 -9.91 6.12 -12.61
C GLU A 93 -9.30 6.54 -13.96
N VAL A 94 -8.29 7.42 -13.90
CA VAL A 94 -7.42 7.68 -15.05
C VAL A 94 -6.37 6.56 -15.09
N GLU A 95 -6.41 5.73 -16.14
CA GLU A 95 -5.49 4.59 -16.32
C GLU A 95 -4.02 5.02 -16.32
#